data_AF-A0A945VZD9-F1
#
_entry.id   AF-A0A945VZD9-F1
#
_cell.length_a   1.000
_cell.length_b   1.000
_cell.length_c   1.000
_cell.angle_alpha   90.00
_cell.angle_beta   90.00
_cell.angle_gamma   90.00
#
_symmetry.space_group_name_H-M   'P 1'
#
loop_
_entity.id
_entity.type
_entity.pdbx_description
1 polymer ?
#
loop_
_entity_poly.entity_id
_entity_poly.type
_entity_poly.pdbx_seq_one_letter_code
_entity_poly.pdbx_strand_id
1 'polypeptide(L)'
;MKIKNHHLEHMKRQIDIVLEKYPNVASQYEKGLFANSDKVKNLQMRFCFDVAKAAKLNVFFCDELYSYLNDTHIFTALKHCLPKIKKDY
;
A
#
# COMPACT_ATOMS: atom_id res chain seq x y z
N MET A 1 11.26 -15.30 2.48
CA MET A 1 9.98 -16.02 2.31
C MET A 1 9.22 -15.41 1.13
N LYS A 2 8.32 -16.14 0.46
CA LYS A 2 7.50 -15.61 -0.64
C LYS A 2 6.04 -15.54 -0.20
N ILE A 3 5.32 -14.48 -0.60
CA ILE A 3 3.87 -14.40 -0.39
C ILE A 3 3.18 -15.46 -1.25
N LYS A 4 2.11 -16.07 -0.75
CA LYS A 4 1.31 -17.03 -1.51
C LYS A 4 0.44 -16.26 -2.52
N ASN A 5 0.18 -16.86 -3.68
CA ASN A 5 -0.58 -16.20 -4.75
C ASN A 5 -1.98 -15.77 -4.31
N HIS A 6 -2.72 -16.62 -3.60
CA HIS A 6 -4.07 -16.28 -3.12
C HIS A 6 -4.09 -15.09 -2.15
N HIS A 7 -3.05 -14.91 -1.32
CA HIS A 7 -2.91 -13.73 -0.47
C HIS A 7 -2.69 -12.46 -1.29
N LEU A 8 -1.88 -12.55 -2.35
CA LEU A 8 -1.63 -11.44 -3.26
C LEU A 8 -2.88 -11.07 -4.07
N GLU A 9 -3.65 -12.05 -4.53
CA GLU A 9 -4.95 -11.83 -5.18
C GLU A 9 -5.95 -11.16 -4.26
N HIS A 10 -6.03 -11.58 -2.98
CA HIS A 10 -6.87 -10.93 -1.98
C HIS A 10 -6.46 -9.47 -1.76
N MET A 11 -5.17 -9.20 -1.56
CA MET A 11 -4.64 -7.85 -1.41
C MET A 11 -4.97 -6.98 -2.61
N LYS A 12 -4.73 -7.49 -3.83
CA LYS A 12 -5.01 -6.77 -5.07
C LYS A 12 -6.49 -6.39 -5.17
N ARG A 13 -7.40 -7.33 -4.93
CA ARG A 13 -8.84 -7.09 -4.97
C ARG A 13 -9.27 -5.99 -3.99
N GLN A 14 -8.76 -5.99 -2.76
CA GLN A 14 -9.10 -4.95 -1.77
C GLN A 14 -8.50 -3.59 -2.14
N ILE A 15 -7.30 -3.57 -2.71
CA ILE A 15 -6.65 -2.35 -3.20
C ILE A 15 -7.43 -1.77 -4.38
N ASP A 16 -7.84 -2.59 -5.33
CA ASP A 16 -8.60 -2.15 -6.52
C ASP A 16 -9.89 -1.44 -6.10
N ILE A 17 -10.63 -1.98 -5.12
CA ILE A 17 -11.83 -1.33 -4.55
C ILE A 17 -11.53 0.08 -4.00
N VAL A 18 -10.37 0.25 -3.34
CA VAL A 18 -9.96 1.56 -2.80
C VAL A 18 -9.56 2.50 -3.93
N LEU A 19 -8.84 2.02 -4.94
CA LEU A 19 -8.43 2.83 -6.08
C LEU A 19 -9.63 3.26 -6.93
N GLU A 20 -10.64 2.40 -7.09
CA GLU A 20 -11.91 2.76 -7.74
C GLU A 20 -12.66 3.85 -6.95
N LYS A 21 -12.65 3.75 -5.62
CA LYS A 21 -13.30 4.75 -4.74
C LYS A 21 -12.53 6.08 -4.70
N TYR A 22 -11.21 6.04 -4.82
CA TYR A 22 -10.32 7.20 -4.74
C TYR A 22 -9.33 7.22 -5.91
N PRO A 23 -9.78 7.48 -7.14
CA PRO A 23 -8.94 7.38 -8.34
C PRO A 23 -7.76 8.35 -8.35
N ASN A 24 -7.92 9.50 -7.67
CA ASN A 24 -6.91 10.56 -7.62
C ASN A 24 -5.89 10.40 -6.49
N VAL A 25 -5.96 9.31 -5.70
CA VAL A 25 -5.11 9.15 -4.50
C VAL A 25 -3.63 9.15 -4.86
N ALA A 26 -3.23 8.50 -5.96
CA ALA A 26 -1.83 8.49 -6.40
C ALA A 26 -1.32 9.93 -6.66
N SER A 27 -2.06 10.70 -7.45
CA SER A 27 -1.69 12.08 -7.78
C SER A 27 -1.69 13.02 -6.57
N GLN A 28 -2.54 12.78 -5.57
CA GLN A 28 -2.50 13.55 -4.32
C GLN A 28 -1.20 13.33 -3.56
N TYR A 29 -0.70 12.09 -3.51
CA TYR A 29 0.59 11.78 -2.87
C TYR A 29 1.76 12.35 -3.66
N GLU A 30 1.71 12.32 -4.99
CA GLU A 30 2.74 12.93 -5.84
C GLU A 30 2.86 14.43 -5.61
N LYS A 31 1.74 15.12 -5.39
CA LYS A 31 1.67 16.57 -5.09
C LYS A 31 1.86 16.92 -3.61
N GLY A 32 2.11 15.95 -2.74
CA GLY A 32 2.28 16.20 -1.31
C GLY A 32 1.00 16.62 -0.57
N LEU A 33 -0.17 16.39 -1.16
CA LEU A 33 -1.49 16.75 -0.62
C LEU A 33 -1.97 15.75 0.44
N PHE A 34 -1.13 15.48 1.45
CA PHE A 34 -1.44 14.60 2.56
C PHE A 34 -0.74 15.07 3.84
N ALA A 35 -1.22 14.61 5.00
CA ALA A 35 -0.74 15.09 6.28
C ALA A 35 0.75 14.75 6.54
N ASN A 36 1.52 15.76 6.95
CA ASN A 36 2.97 15.67 7.24
C ASN A 36 3.82 15.22 6.04
N SER A 37 3.47 15.66 4.82
CA SER A 37 4.19 15.32 3.59
C SER A 37 5.66 15.76 3.58
N ASP A 38 5.98 16.81 4.34
CA ASP A 38 7.34 17.32 4.59
C ASP A 38 8.22 16.34 5.39
N LYS A 39 7.63 15.53 6.27
CA LYS A 39 8.36 14.60 7.16
C LYS A 39 8.56 13.22 6.56
N VAL A 40 7.97 12.93 5.40
CA VAL A 40 8.02 11.60 4.81
C VAL A 40 9.35 11.35 4.10
N LYS A 41 10.17 10.48 4.70
CA LYS A 41 11.42 9.99 4.11
C LYS A 41 11.17 9.12 2.88
N ASN A 42 10.22 8.18 2.96
CA ASN A 42 9.90 7.25 1.87
C ASN A 42 8.43 7.39 1.45
N LEU A 43 8.22 8.13 0.35
CA LEU A 43 6.88 8.42 -0.17
C LEU A 43 6.14 7.15 -0.61
N GLN A 44 6.82 6.27 -1.37
CA GLN A 44 6.21 5.03 -1.85
C GLN A 44 5.75 4.15 -0.70
N MET A 45 6.58 4.00 0.34
CA MET A 45 6.24 3.22 1.52
C MET A 45 5.01 3.79 2.21
N ARG A 46 4.98 5.11 2.42
CA ARG A 46 3.83 5.76 3.05
C ARG A 46 2.54 5.56 2.26
N PHE A 47 2.58 5.78 0.95
CA PHE A 47 1.44 5.55 0.06
C PHE A 47 0.95 4.10 0.11
N CYS A 48 1.87 3.12 0.00
CA CYS A 48 1.51 1.71 0.04
C CYS A 48 0.77 1.33 1.32
N PHE A 49 1.28 1.73 2.49
CA PHE A 49 0.66 1.39 3.77
C PHE A 49 -0.61 2.18 4.06
N ASP A 50 -0.71 3.43 3.60
CA ASP A 50 -1.94 4.21 3.74
C ASP A 50 -3.08 3.62 2.89
N VAL A 51 -2.79 3.20 1.65
CA VAL A 51 -3.78 2.52 0.80
C VAL A 51 -4.14 1.15 1.39
N ALA A 52 -3.17 0.39 1.89
CA ALA A 52 -3.44 -0.89 2.56
C ALA A 52 -4.33 -0.72 3.80
N LYS A 53 -4.13 0.34 4.58
CA LYS A 53 -4.98 0.69 5.72
C LYS A 53 -6.39 1.08 5.27
N ALA A 54 -6.52 1.88 4.22
CA ALA A 54 -7.82 2.23 3.63
C ALA A 54 -8.57 0.99 3.11
N ALA A 55 -7.83 0.01 2.59
CA ALA A 55 -8.32 -1.29 2.13
C ALA A 55 -8.64 -2.27 3.27
N LYS A 56 -8.49 -1.85 4.54
CA LYS A 56 -8.66 -2.68 5.74
C LYS A 56 -7.79 -3.93 5.77
N LEU A 57 -6.67 -3.94 5.04
CA LEU A 57 -5.76 -5.07 4.97
C LEU A 57 -4.93 -5.28 6.25
N ASN A 58 -4.92 -4.31 7.17
CA ASN A 58 -4.17 -4.42 8.43
C ASN A 58 -4.58 -5.66 9.25
N VAL A 59 -5.87 -5.99 9.29
CA VAL A 59 -6.37 -7.17 10.01
C VAL A 59 -5.85 -8.45 9.34
N PHE A 60 -5.96 -8.52 8.01
CA PHE A 60 -5.42 -9.62 7.21
C PHE A 60 -3.90 -9.77 7.36
N PHE A 61 -3.16 -8.67 7.49
CA PHE A 61 -1.72 -8.71 7.72
C PHE A 61 -1.39 -9.34 9.07
N CYS A 62 -2.10 -8.95 10.13
CA CYS A 62 -1.94 -9.50 11.47
C CYS A 62 -2.29 -10.98 11.56
N ASP A 63 -3.42 -11.37 10.99
CA ASP A 63 -3.95 -12.73 11.16
C ASP A 63 -3.23 -13.74 10.25
N GLU A 64 -2.97 -13.37 9.00
CA GLU A 64 -2.49 -14.32 7.98
C GLU A 64 -1.02 -14.10 7.61
N LEU A 65 -0.59 -12.85 7.38
CA LEU A 65 0.73 -12.60 6.77
C LEU A 65 1.87 -12.56 7.78
N TYR A 66 1.70 -11.91 8.93
CA TYR A 66 2.77 -11.75 9.92
C TYR A 66 3.19 -13.06 10.58
N SER A 67 2.41 -14.13 10.42
CA SER A 67 2.80 -15.47 10.86
C SER A 67 4.04 -16.01 10.13
N TYR A 68 4.32 -15.56 8.90
CA TYR A 68 5.47 -16.02 8.11
C TYR A 68 6.15 -14.95 7.23
N LEU A 69 5.66 -13.70 7.26
CA LEU A 69 6.21 -12.55 6.54
C LEU A 69 6.52 -11.40 7.50
N ASN A 70 7.35 -10.48 7.03
CA ASN A 70 7.63 -9.21 7.70
C ASN A 70 7.24 -8.02 6.81
N ASP A 71 7.34 -6.81 7.35
CA ASP A 71 6.97 -5.57 6.66
C ASP A 71 7.69 -5.38 5.32
N THR A 72 8.94 -5.84 5.19
CA THR A 72 9.71 -5.74 3.93
C THR A 72 9.09 -6.59 2.82
N HIS A 73 8.63 -7.81 3.16
CA HIS A 73 7.95 -8.68 2.21
C HIS A 73 6.57 -8.11 1.83
N ILE A 74 5.80 -7.63 2.82
CA ILE A 74 4.49 -7.00 2.60
C ILE A 74 4.64 -5.76 1.73
N PHE A 75 5.63 -4.91 2.00
CA PHE A 75 5.90 -3.73 1.19
C PHE A 75 6.25 -4.07 -0.26
N THR A 76 7.03 -5.15 -0.47
CA THR A 76 7.35 -5.63 -1.83
C THR A 76 6.10 -6.09 -2.57
N ALA A 77 5.18 -6.81 -1.90
CA ALA A 77 3.90 -7.22 -2.47
C ALA A 77 3.00 -6.02 -2.79
N LEU A 78 2.92 -5.04 -1.88
CA LEU A 78 2.15 -3.82 -2.09
C LEU A 78 2.69 -3.00 -3.26
N LYS A 79 4.01 -2.87 -3.41
CA LYS A 79 4.64 -2.20 -4.57
C LYS A 79 4.32 -2.86 -5.90
N HIS A 80 4.00 -4.15 -5.91
CA HIS A 80 3.60 -4.85 -7.12
C HIS A 80 2.12 -4.63 -7.45
N CYS A 81 1.28 -4.39 -6.43
CA CYS A 81 -0.15 -4.14 -6.60
C CYS A 81 -0.47 -2.67 -6.90
N LEU A 82 0.39 -1.76 -6.45
CA LEU A 82 0.16 -0.31 -6.50
C LEU A 82 1.06 0.38 -7.54
N PRO A 83 0.60 1.52 -8.10
CA PRO A 83 1.42 2.32 -8.98
C PRO A 83 2.66 2.87 -8.25
N LYS A 84 3.73 3.05 -9.01
CA LYS A 84 4.94 3.72 -8.53
C LYS A 84 4.73 5.22 -8.61
N ILE A 85 4.81 5.88 -7.46
CA ILE A 85 4.66 7.34 -7.33
C ILE A 85 6.02 8.00 -7.14
N LYS A 86 6.14 9.26 -7.58
CA LYS A 86 7.34 10.09 -7.41
C LYS A 86 6.96 11.40 -6.72
N LYS A 87 7.92 11.99 -5.98
CA LYS A 87 7.73 13.33 -5.40
C LYS A 87 7.80 14.37 -6.50
N ASP A 88 6.77 15.21 -6.59
CA ASP A 88 6.66 16.35 -7.52
C ASP A 88 6.44 17.67 -6.75
N TYR A 89 7.12 17.82 -5.60
CA TYR A 89 7.09 19.00 -4.74
C TYR A 89 8.37 19.13 -3.90
#